data_AF-A0A962MEG9-F1
#
_entry.id   AF-A0A962MEG9-F1
#
_cell.length_a   1.000
_cell.length_b   1.000
_cell.length_c   1.000
_cell.angle_alpha   90.00
_cell.angle_beta   90.00
_cell.angle_gamma   90.00
#
_symmetry.space_group_name_H-M   'P 1'
#
loop_
_entity.id
_entity.type
_entity.pdbx_description
1 polymer ?
#
loop_
_entity_poly.entity_id
_entity_poly.type
_entity_poly.pdbx_seq_one_letter_code
_entity_poly.pdbx_strand_id
1 'polypeptide(L)' 'MVDIDTFLTILYVMVDDFCKRSLPAESRPGPNASLTRSEVVTLALFAQWSPFASERNFYRYAQRHLRGAFPRLPHRT' A
#
# COMPACT_ATOMS: atom_id res chain seq x y z
N MET A 1 23.06 -0.22 -2.77
CA MET A 1 22.05 -0.42 -1.72
C MET A 1 20.83 0.36 -2.17
N VAL A 2 19.69 -0.29 -2.43
CA VAL A 2 18.47 0.41 -2.85
C VAL A 2 17.87 1.07 -1.62
N ASP A 3 17.64 2.37 -1.69
CA ASP A 3 16.90 3.08 -0.66
C ASP A 3 15.42 2.70 -0.75
N ILE A 4 14.90 2.07 0.31
CA ILE A 4 13.54 1.52 0.36
C ILE A 4 12.52 2.67 0.28
N ASP A 5 12.81 3.81 0.89
CA ASP A 5 11.90 4.96 0.90
C ASP A 5 11.77 5.56 -0.49
N THR A 6 12.89 5.74 -1.20
CA THR A 6 12.89 6.15 -2.61
C THR A 6 12.15 5.15 -3.48
N PHE A 7 12.44 3.84 -3.33
CA PHE A 7 11.78 2.80 -4.11
C PHE A 7 10.25 2.78 -3.89
N LEU A 8 9.83 2.83 -2.63
CA LEU A 8 8.42 2.82 -2.25
C LEU A 8 7.70 4.06 -2.78
N THR A 9 8.36 5.23 -2.75
CA THR A 9 7.82 6.47 -3.30
C THR A 9 7.61 6.36 -4.80
N ILE A 10 8.61 5.85 -5.55
CA ILE A 10 8.49 5.64 -6.99
C ILE A 10 7.36 4.65 -7.30
N LEU A 11 7.31 3.53 -6.56
CA LEU A 11 6.25 2.53 -6.72
C LEU A 11 4.86 3.12 -6.49
N TYR A 12 4.70 3.92 -5.44
CA TYR A 12 3.45 4.58 -5.14
C TYR A 12 3.00 5.52 -6.26
N VAL A 13 3.89 6.38 -6.77
CA VAL A 13 3.58 7.31 -7.86
C VAL A 13 3.14 6.56 -9.11
N MET A 14 3.88 5.51 -9.50
CA MET A 14 3.54 4.69 -10.68
C MET A 14 2.17 4.02 -10.54
N VAL A 15 1.87 3.47 -9.37
CA VAL A 15 0.58 2.83 -9.07
C VAL A 15 -0.55 3.84 -9.02
N ASP A 16 -0.31 5.01 -8.43
CA ASP A 16 -1.33 6.06 -8.30
C ASP A 16 -1.72 6.63 -9.67
N ASP A 17 -0.74 6.90 -10.53
CA ASP A 17 -0.98 7.30 -11.92
C ASP A 17 -1.73 6.23 -12.70
N PHE A 18 -1.37 4.96 -12.54
CA PHE A 18 -2.09 3.84 -13.14
C PHE A 18 -3.55 3.80 -12.65
N CYS A 19 -3.77 3.87 -11.35
CA CYS A 19 -5.11 3.82 -10.75
C CYS A 19 -5.98 4.99 -11.23
N LYS A 20 -5.41 6.20 -11.34
CA LYS A 20 -6.11 7.39 -11.85
C LYS A 20 -6.47 7.30 -13.33
N ARG A 21 -5.61 6.70 -14.15
CA ARG A 21 -5.80 6.59 -15.61
C ARG A 21 -6.68 5.42 -16.01
N SER A 22 -6.53 4.28 -15.35
CA SER A 22 -7.06 3.00 -15.80
C SER A 22 -8.31 2.55 -15.05
N LEU A 23 -8.61 3.10 -13.87
CA LEU A 23 -9.75 2.68 -13.08
C LEU A 23 -10.84 3.78 -13.04
N PRO A 24 -12.13 3.41 -13.14
CA PRO A 24 -13.21 4.37 -13.03
C PRO A 24 -13.29 4.94 -11.61
N ALA A 25 -14.03 6.05 -11.45
CA ALA A 25 -14.34 6.62 -10.15
C ALA A 25 -14.98 5.57 -9.22
N GLU A 26 -14.59 5.62 -7.96
CA GLU A 26 -14.99 4.63 -6.98
C GLU A 26 -16.41 4.93 -6.48
N SER A 27 -17.38 4.08 -6.85
CA SER A 27 -18.72 4.08 -6.27
C SER A 27 -18.92 2.76 -5.55
N ARG A 28 -18.89 2.79 -4.22
CA ARG A 28 -19.06 1.61 -3.37
C ARG A 28 -20.15 1.90 -2.34
N PRO A 29 -21.19 1.06 -2.22
CA PRO A 29 -22.11 1.16 -1.09
C PRO A 29 -21.38 0.74 0.19
N GLY A 30 -21.52 1.52 1.27
CA GLY A 30 -20.97 1.22 2.59
C GLY A 30 -19.95 2.25 3.09
N PRO A 31 -19.30 1.98 4.24
CA PRO A 31 -18.32 2.88 4.84
C PRO A 31 -17.10 3.09 3.94
N ASN A 32 -16.51 4.27 4.01
CA ASN A 32 -15.28 4.59 3.30
C ASN A 32 -14.15 3.65 3.74
N ALA A 33 -13.46 3.05 2.78
CA ALA A 33 -12.26 2.26 3.06
C ALA A 33 -11.17 3.15 3.68
N SER A 34 -10.44 2.63 4.67
CA SER A 34 -9.33 3.36 5.29
C SER A 34 -8.21 3.64 4.28
N LEU A 35 -7.98 2.71 3.35
CA LEU A 35 -6.95 2.82 2.32
C LEU A 35 -7.57 3.08 0.93
N THR A 36 -6.89 3.88 0.11
CA THR A 36 -7.22 4.07 -1.31
C THR A 36 -6.79 2.86 -2.13
N ARG A 37 -7.33 2.74 -3.36
CA ARG A 37 -6.90 1.70 -4.31
C ARG A 37 -5.40 1.74 -4.55
N SER A 38 -4.84 2.93 -4.77
CA SER A 38 -3.41 3.11 -4.98
C SER A 38 -2.60 2.58 -3.80
N GLU A 39 -2.95 2.95 -2.56
CA GLU A 39 -2.28 2.46 -1.36
C GLU A 39 -2.35 0.93 -1.23
N VAL A 40 -3.52 0.33 -1.50
CA VAL A 40 -3.70 -1.13 -1.44
C VAL A 40 -2.83 -1.84 -2.47
N VAL A 41 -2.83 -1.36 -3.72
CA VAL A 41 -2.04 -1.95 -4.81
C VAL A 41 -0.55 -1.79 -4.54
N THR A 42 -0.10 -0.62 -4.07
CA THR A 42 1.30 -0.39 -3.69
C THR A 42 1.74 -1.37 -2.60
N LEU A 43 0.95 -1.54 -1.54
CA LEU A 43 1.26 -2.48 -0.47
C LEU A 43 1.27 -3.93 -0.96
N ALA A 44 0.32 -4.31 -1.81
CA ALA A 44 0.26 -5.66 -2.38
C ALA A 44 1.48 -5.98 -3.25
N LEU A 45 1.91 -5.04 -4.11
CA LEU A 45 3.10 -5.19 -4.94
C LEU A 45 4.38 -5.21 -4.09
N PHE A 46 4.49 -4.30 -3.12
CA PHE A 46 5.62 -4.26 -2.21
C PHE A 46 5.77 -5.56 -1.42
N ALA A 47 4.66 -6.17 -1.00
CA ALA A 47 4.66 -7.45 -0.30
C ALA A 47 5.23 -8.60 -1.15
N GLN A 48 5.10 -8.56 -2.49
CA GLN A 48 5.64 -9.61 -3.38
C GLN A 48 7.17 -9.60 -3.46
N TRP A 49 7.81 -8.45 -3.25
CA TRP A 49 9.26 -8.33 -3.35
C TRP A 49 9.99 -8.63 -2.05
N SER A 50 9.27 -8.69 -0.94
CA SER A 50 9.88 -8.91 0.36
C SER A 50 9.67 -10.37 0.80
N PRO A 51 10.65 -11.00 1.46
CA PRO A 51 10.61 -12.41 1.84
C PRO A 51 9.69 -12.66 3.06
N PHE A 52 8.43 -12.21 3.00
CA PHE A 52 7.49 -12.42 4.08
C PHE A 52 6.85 -13.81 3.97
N ALA A 53 7.07 -14.64 5.00
CA ALA A 53 6.46 -15.97 5.09
C ALA A 53 4.93 -15.96 5.30
N SER A 54 4.32 -14.80 5.58
CA SER A 54 2.86 -14.65 5.72
C SER A 54 2.41 -13.20 5.57
N GLU A 55 1.15 -12.98 5.18
CA GLU A 55 0.51 -11.66 5.15
C GLU A 55 0.55 -10.98 6.52
N ARG A 56 0.42 -11.74 7.62
CA ARG A 56 0.48 -11.20 8.98
C ARG A 56 1.86 -10.64 9.31
N ASN A 57 2.93 -11.29 8.83
CA ASN A 57 4.29 -10.79 9.00
C ASN A 57 4.52 -9.52 8.18
N PHE A 58 4.06 -9.50 6.93
CA PHE A 58 4.08 -8.28 6.13
C PHE A 58 3.33 -7.14 6.82
N TYR A 59 2.13 -7.39 7.33
CA TYR A 59 1.32 -6.37 7.96
C TYR A 59 2.00 -5.77 9.21
N ARG A 60 2.64 -6.60 10.04
CA ARG A 60 3.45 -6.13 11.18
C ARG A 60 4.63 -5.28 10.73
N TYR A 61 5.30 -5.67 9.65
CA TYR A 61 6.36 -4.85 9.05
C TYR A 61 5.81 -3.51 8.56
N ALA A 62 4.69 -3.52 7.82
CA ALA A 62 4.06 -2.32 7.29
C ALA A 62 3.64 -1.34 8.40
N GLN A 63 3.07 -1.84 9.49
CA GLN A 63 2.70 -1.01 10.63
C GLN A 63 3.90 -0.33 11.31
N ARG A 64 5.07 -0.99 11.33
CA ARG A 64 6.28 -0.47 11.99
C ARG A 64 7.09 0.47 11.09
N HIS A 65 7.22 0.13 9.81
CA HIS A 65 8.17 0.79 8.91
C HIS A 65 7.49 1.65 7.84
N LEU A 66 6.26 1.31 7.43
CA LEU A 66 5.59 1.99 6.31
C LEU A 66 4.53 2.99 6.77
N ARG A 67 4.32 3.15 8.08
CA ARG A 67 3.27 4.03 8.62
C ARG A 67 3.46 5.51 8.28
N GLY A 68 4.69 5.96 8.08
CA GLY A 68 4.97 7.32 7.62
C GLY A 68 4.41 7.58 6.22
N ALA A 69 4.49 6.60 5.33
CA ALA A 69 3.96 6.68 3.96
C ALA A 69 2.46 6.32 3.88
N PHE A 70 1.97 5.44 4.76
CA PHE A 70 0.58 4.98 4.79
C PHE A 70 -0.06 5.24 6.16
N PRO A 71 -0.41 6.49 6.48
CA PRO A 71 -0.92 6.87 7.80
C PRO A 71 -2.27 6.24 8.14
N ARG A 72 -3.05 5.86 7.12
CA ARG A 72 -4.37 5.22 7.28
C ARG A 72 -4.32 3.69 7.33
N LEU A 73 -3.13 3.10 7.46
CA LEU A 73 -3.00 1.67 7.73
C LEU A 73 -3.85 1.29 8.95
N PRO A 74 -4.80 0.35 8.82
CA PRO A 74 -5.65 -0.02 9.93
C PRO A 74 -4.80 -0.55 11.10
N HIS A 75 -5.36 -0.46 12.31
CA HIS A 75 -4.81 -1.23 13.41
C HIS A 75 -5.52 -2.59 13.43
N ARG A 76 -4.77 -3.68 13.23
CA ARG A 76 -5.24 -5.03 13.57
C ARG A 76 -4.52 -5.49 14.83
N THR A 77 -5.26 -5.68 15.91
CA THR A 77 -4.81 -6.31 17.16
C THR A 77 -4.75 -7.81 16.99
#